data_AF-A0A662FNP0-F1
#
_entry.id   AF-A0A662FNP0-F1
#
_cell.length_a   1.000
_cell.length_b   1.000
_cell.length_c   1.000
_cell.angle_alpha   90.00
_cell.angle_beta   90.00
_cell.angle_gamma   90.00
#
_symmetry.space_group_name_H-M   'P 1'
#
loop_
_entity.id
_entity.type
_entity.pdbx_description
1 polymer ?
#
loop_
_entity_poly.entity_id
_entity_poly.type
_entity_poly.pdbx_seq_one_letter_code
_entity_poly.pdbx_strand_id
1 'polypeptide(L)'
;MSITELEERFMLKFEDISEKWGLGRPLGRVLGILILSPKPLTQHEIVLSTNYSPSLVSTALSMLESLGMVYIVGRRGRRKLYKAAVTFIDAFKSFINRFIDNDLNPVIELLSSNIDKIQDENKRAHVKNILDEYMKLKALMKIFSGMIDNYRKLSYKSIESLIT
;
A
#
# COMPACT_ATOMS: atom_id res chain seq x y z
N MET A 1 -15.67 -17.01 -13.75
CA MET A 1 -14.89 -16.26 -14.73
C MET A 1 -13.63 -17.09 -14.97
N SER A 2 -13.27 -17.39 -16.21
CA SER A 2 -12.03 -18.11 -16.50
C SER A 2 -10.86 -17.13 -16.39
N ILE A 3 -9.90 -17.43 -15.53
CA ILE A 3 -8.65 -16.68 -15.43
C ILE A 3 -7.75 -17.06 -16.58
N THR A 4 -7.12 -16.05 -17.20
CA THR A 4 -6.11 -16.23 -18.23
C THR A 4 -4.77 -16.64 -17.61
N GLU A 5 -3.89 -17.27 -18.40
CA GLU A 5 -2.54 -17.62 -17.92
C GLU A 5 -1.75 -16.39 -17.45
N LEU A 6 -1.92 -15.26 -18.12
CA LEU A 6 -1.28 -13.99 -17.74
C LEU A 6 -1.73 -13.53 -16.35
N GLU A 7 -3.05 -13.54 -16.11
CA GLU A 7 -3.63 -13.15 -14.82
C GLU A 7 -3.13 -14.09 -13.70
N GLU A 8 -3.07 -15.40 -13.94
CA GLU A 8 -2.54 -16.35 -12.96
C GLU A 8 -1.08 -16.08 -12.62
N ARG A 9 -0.22 -15.92 -13.64
CA ARG A 9 1.20 -15.64 -13.44
C ARG A 9 1.43 -14.30 -12.73
N PHE A 10 0.61 -13.29 -13.05
CA PHE A 10 0.68 -11.99 -12.40
C PHE A 10 0.26 -12.07 -10.92
N MET A 11 -0.83 -12.75 -10.63
CA MET A 11 -1.28 -13.00 -9.25
C MET A 11 -0.22 -13.74 -8.43
N LEU A 12 0.40 -14.80 -8.98
CA LEU A 12 1.49 -15.52 -8.32
C LEU A 12 2.70 -14.61 -8.03
N LYS A 13 3.03 -13.69 -8.93
CA LYS A 13 4.10 -12.72 -8.68
C LYS A 13 3.75 -11.74 -7.57
N PHE A 14 2.49 -11.31 -7.50
CA PHE A 14 2.04 -10.46 -6.41
C PHE A 14 1.96 -11.21 -5.07
N GLU A 15 1.67 -12.52 -5.06
CA GLU A 15 1.84 -13.35 -3.86
C GLU A 15 3.29 -13.36 -3.39
N ASP A 16 4.24 -13.64 -4.29
CA ASP A 16 5.68 -13.65 -3.98
C ASP A 16 6.12 -12.31 -3.38
N ILE A 17 5.66 -11.20 -3.95
CA ILE A 17 5.97 -9.84 -3.46
C ILE A 17 5.34 -9.64 -2.08
N SER A 18 4.04 -9.87 -1.93
CA SER A 18 3.33 -9.66 -0.67
C SER A 18 3.91 -10.49 0.48
N GLU A 19 4.28 -11.74 0.20
CA GLU A 19 4.92 -12.63 1.17
C GLU A 19 6.29 -12.12 1.62
N LYS A 20 7.13 -11.65 0.69
CA LYS A 20 8.46 -11.09 1.02
C LYS A 20 8.39 -9.86 1.91
N TRP A 21 7.29 -9.12 1.84
CA TRP A 21 7.04 -7.95 2.68
C TRP A 21 6.29 -8.29 3.98
N GLY A 22 6.07 -9.58 4.27
CA GLY A 22 5.41 -10.05 5.50
C GLY A 22 3.90 -9.80 5.54
N LEU A 23 3.28 -9.44 4.41
CA LEU A 23 1.84 -9.13 4.32
C LEU A 23 0.98 -10.37 4.02
N GLY A 24 1.63 -11.49 3.68
CA GLY A 24 0.99 -12.75 3.36
C GLY A 24 0.59 -12.86 1.88
N ARG A 25 0.75 -14.06 1.31
CA ARG A 25 0.31 -14.37 -0.06
C ARG A 25 -1.12 -13.90 -0.40
N PRO A 26 -2.14 -14.08 0.47
CA PRO A 26 -3.51 -13.76 0.10
C PRO A 26 -3.76 -12.30 -0.25
N LEU A 27 -3.06 -11.40 0.43
CA LEU A 27 -3.14 -9.96 0.17
C LEU A 27 -2.62 -9.64 -1.25
N GLY A 28 -1.50 -10.25 -1.63
CA GLY A 28 -0.93 -10.16 -2.98
C GLY A 28 -1.86 -10.69 -4.06
N ARG A 29 -2.36 -11.93 -3.92
CA ARG A 29 -3.24 -12.54 -4.93
C ARG A 29 -4.51 -11.72 -5.19
N VAL A 30 -5.16 -11.25 -4.11
CA VAL A 30 -6.38 -10.43 -4.18
C VAL A 30 -6.11 -9.08 -4.82
N LEU A 31 -5.01 -8.41 -4.47
CA LEU A 31 -4.62 -7.15 -5.11
C LEU A 31 -4.29 -7.37 -6.60
N GLY A 32 -3.58 -8.45 -6.93
CA GLY A 32 -3.18 -8.79 -8.30
C GLY A 32 -4.38 -8.91 -9.25
N ILE A 33 -5.41 -9.67 -8.86
CA ILE A 33 -6.63 -9.78 -9.69
C ILE A 33 -7.38 -8.45 -9.79
N LEU A 34 -7.44 -7.65 -8.72
CA LEU A 34 -8.13 -6.35 -8.74
C LEU A 34 -7.40 -5.31 -9.59
N ILE A 35 -6.07 -5.40 -9.72
CA ILE A 35 -5.27 -4.54 -10.60
C ILE A 35 -5.54 -4.88 -12.07
N LEU A 36 -5.59 -6.17 -12.42
CA LEU A 36 -5.80 -6.59 -13.82
C LEU A 36 -7.26 -6.55 -14.27
N SER A 37 -8.21 -6.58 -13.32
CA SER A 37 -9.62 -6.62 -13.69
C SER A 37 -10.07 -5.31 -14.36
N PRO A 38 -10.68 -5.35 -15.56
CA PRO A 38 -11.16 -4.15 -16.24
C PRO A 38 -12.41 -3.55 -15.57
N LYS A 39 -13.03 -4.27 -14.63
CA LYS A 39 -14.25 -3.88 -13.94
C LYS A 39 -14.16 -4.14 -12.44
N PRO A 40 -14.93 -3.44 -11.61
CA PRO A 40 -15.02 -3.76 -10.19
C PRO A 40 -15.55 -5.18 -9.97
N LEU A 41 -15.01 -5.89 -8.99
CA LEU A 41 -15.36 -7.26 -8.66
C LEU A 41 -16.09 -7.34 -7.32
N THR A 42 -17.05 -8.25 -7.20
CA THR A 42 -17.60 -8.66 -5.91
C THR A 42 -16.65 -9.60 -5.18
N GLN A 43 -16.71 -9.67 -3.85
CA GLN A 43 -15.94 -10.63 -3.07
C GLN A 43 -16.11 -12.08 -3.56
N HIS A 44 -17.31 -12.46 -4.00
CA HIS A 44 -17.56 -13.78 -4.57
C HIS A 44 -16.81 -14.03 -5.88
N GLU A 45 -16.75 -13.03 -6.78
CA GLU A 45 -15.94 -13.15 -7.99
C GLU A 45 -14.46 -13.25 -7.67
N ILE A 46 -13.99 -12.51 -6.67
CA ILE A 46 -12.60 -12.59 -6.20
C ILE A 46 -12.29 -13.98 -5.64
N VAL A 47 -13.18 -14.55 -4.82
CA VAL A 47 -13.05 -15.94 -4.31
C VAL A 47 -12.89 -16.95 -5.45
N LEU A 48 -13.72 -16.85 -6.48
CA LEU A 48 -13.65 -17.74 -7.65
C LEU A 48 -12.35 -17.54 -8.43
N SER A 49 -11.89 -16.30 -8.55
CA SER A 49 -10.65 -15.94 -9.23
C SER A 49 -9.41 -16.41 -8.47
N THR A 50 -9.36 -16.21 -7.15
CA THR A 50 -8.16 -16.50 -6.35
C THR A 50 -8.10 -17.94 -5.88
N ASN A 51 -9.18 -18.72 -5.99
CA ASN A 51 -9.33 -20.04 -5.40
C ASN A 51 -9.03 -20.07 -3.88
N TYR A 52 -9.35 -18.96 -3.20
CA TYR A 52 -9.21 -18.84 -1.75
C TYR A 52 -10.55 -18.87 -1.06
N SER A 53 -10.55 -19.22 0.23
CA SER A 53 -11.78 -19.22 1.01
C SER A 53 -12.40 -17.81 1.12
N PRO A 54 -13.73 -17.70 1.29
CA PRO A 54 -14.39 -16.42 1.49
C PRO A 54 -13.84 -15.62 2.67
N SER A 55 -13.47 -16.28 3.76
CA SER A 55 -12.88 -15.65 4.94
C SER A 55 -11.51 -15.04 4.63
N LEU A 56 -10.65 -15.77 3.91
CA LEU A 56 -9.32 -15.30 3.56
C LEU A 56 -9.38 -14.09 2.62
N VAL A 57 -10.27 -14.13 1.62
CA VAL A 57 -10.52 -12.98 0.74
C VAL A 57 -11.08 -11.80 1.52
N SER A 58 -11.97 -12.03 2.50
CA SER A 58 -12.52 -10.97 3.35
C SER A 58 -11.43 -10.25 4.14
N THR A 59 -10.53 -11.01 4.76
CA THR A 59 -9.41 -10.47 5.54
C THR A 59 -8.45 -9.69 4.66
N ALA A 60 -8.08 -10.24 3.49
CA ALA A 60 -7.24 -9.57 2.52
C ALA A 60 -7.86 -8.25 2.02
N LEU A 61 -9.15 -8.25 1.68
CA LEU A 61 -9.87 -7.03 1.28
C LEU A 61 -9.87 -5.98 2.39
N SER A 62 -10.18 -6.37 3.63
CA SER A 62 -10.18 -5.46 4.77
C SER A 62 -8.82 -4.79 4.99
N MET A 63 -7.74 -5.55 4.85
CA MET A 63 -6.37 -5.02 4.96
C MET A 63 -6.02 -4.12 3.78
N LEU A 64 -6.36 -4.51 2.54
CA LEU A 64 -6.13 -3.68 1.35
C LEU A 64 -6.92 -2.36 1.41
N GLU A 65 -8.13 -2.38 1.99
CA GLU A 65 -8.92 -1.17 2.26
C GLU A 65 -8.24 -0.26 3.29
N SER A 66 -7.73 -0.81 4.40
CA SER A 66 -7.03 -0.01 5.43
C SER A 66 -5.73 0.61 4.90
N LEU A 67 -5.03 -0.11 4.02
CA LEU A 67 -3.83 0.38 3.31
C LEU A 67 -4.17 1.37 2.18
N GLY A 68 -5.44 1.56 1.83
CA GLY A 68 -5.87 2.43 0.73
C GLY A 68 -5.50 1.90 -0.67
N MET A 69 -5.26 0.61 -0.80
CA MET A 69 -4.93 -0.04 -2.08
C MET A 69 -6.17 -0.49 -2.85
N VAL A 70 -7.28 -0.71 -2.15
CA VAL A 70 -8.57 -1.13 -2.71
C VAL A 70 -9.70 -0.26 -2.15
N TYR A 71 -10.71 0.00 -2.99
CA TYR A 71 -11.86 0.83 -2.67
C TYR A 71 -13.16 0.13 -3.00
N ILE A 72 -14.19 0.38 -2.19
CA ILE A 72 -15.57 0.05 -2.53
C ILE A 72 -16.11 1.15 -3.44
N VAL A 73 -16.41 0.82 -4.70
CA VAL A 73 -16.87 1.79 -5.71
C VAL A 73 -18.36 1.70 -6.01
N GLY A 74 -19.07 0.79 -5.34
CA GLY A 74 -20.51 0.62 -5.51
C GLY A 74 -21.00 -0.72 -4.98
N ARG A 75 -22.21 -1.09 -5.42
CA ARG A 75 -22.86 -2.35 -5.05
C ARG A 75 -23.58 -2.97 -6.23
N ARG A 76 -23.57 -4.30 -6.32
CA ARG A 76 -24.43 -5.11 -7.19
C ARG A 76 -25.42 -5.88 -6.32
N GLY A 77 -26.64 -5.36 -6.21
CA GLY A 77 -27.59 -5.79 -5.18
C GLY A 77 -27.05 -5.51 -3.79
N ARG A 78 -27.00 -6.53 -2.92
CA ARG A 78 -26.42 -6.41 -1.56
C ARG A 78 -24.89 -6.54 -1.50
N ARG A 79 -24.24 -6.91 -2.61
CA ARG A 79 -22.79 -7.21 -2.66
C ARG A 79 -21.99 -5.96 -2.97
N LYS A 80 -20.96 -5.67 -2.16
CA LYS A 80 -19.98 -4.60 -2.42
C LYS A 80 -19.19 -4.90 -3.71
N LEU A 81 -18.85 -3.85 -4.45
CA LEU A 81 -17.98 -3.90 -5.63
C LEU A 81 -16.65 -3.24 -5.28
N TYR A 82 -15.57 -4.01 -5.42
CA TYR A 82 -14.21 -3.63 -5.09
C TYR A 82 -13.43 -3.30 -6.35
N LYS A 83 -12.58 -2.27 -6.27
CA LYS A 83 -11.65 -1.88 -7.33
C LYS A 83 -10.30 -1.54 -6.71
N ALA A 84 -9.21 -1.94 -7.34
CA ALA A 84 -7.89 -1.44 -6.95
C ALA A 84 -7.81 0.08 -7.15
N ALA A 85 -6.85 0.73 -6.47
CA ALA A 85 -6.39 2.04 -6.86
C ALA A 85 -6.03 2.04 -8.36
N VAL A 86 -6.22 3.17 -9.05
CA VAL A 86 -6.21 3.25 -10.51
C VAL A 86 -4.99 2.58 -11.16
N THR A 87 -3.84 2.63 -10.50
CA THR A 87 -2.64 1.87 -10.85
C THR A 87 -1.91 1.40 -9.59
N PHE A 88 -0.96 0.47 -9.73
CA PHE A 88 -0.05 0.09 -8.64
C PHE A 88 0.70 1.29 -8.05
N ILE A 89 1.10 2.25 -8.89
CA ILE A 89 1.79 3.48 -8.45
C ILE A 89 0.85 4.31 -7.55
N ASP A 90 -0.43 4.42 -7.92
CA ASP A 90 -1.42 5.13 -7.09
C ASP A 90 -1.70 4.40 -5.77
N ALA A 91 -1.73 3.06 -5.80
CA ALA A 91 -1.85 2.25 -4.59
C ALA A 91 -0.66 2.50 -3.64
N PHE A 92 0.56 2.49 -4.19
CA PHE A 92 1.79 2.68 -3.42
C PHE A 92 1.88 4.10 -2.84
N LYS A 93 1.50 5.12 -3.62
CA LYS A 93 1.37 6.50 -3.09
C LYS A 93 0.35 6.60 -1.96
N SER A 94 -0.81 5.96 -2.13
CA SER A 94 -1.87 5.95 -1.10
C SER A 94 -1.37 5.31 0.19
N PHE A 95 -0.63 4.20 0.07
CA PHE A 95 0.03 3.55 1.20
C PHE A 95 1.04 4.49 1.89
N ILE A 96 1.93 5.13 1.14
CA ILE A 96 2.93 6.05 1.68
C ILE A 96 2.27 7.19 2.48
N ASN A 97 1.24 7.82 1.92
CA ASN A 97 0.55 8.91 2.61
C ASN A 97 -0.11 8.43 3.91
N ARG A 98 -0.76 7.27 3.88
CA ARG A 98 -1.36 6.68 5.09
C ARG A 98 -0.32 6.29 6.13
N PHE A 99 0.82 5.73 5.73
CA PHE A 99 1.90 5.39 6.64
C PHE A 99 2.52 6.64 7.29
N ILE A 100 2.67 7.72 6.52
CA ILE A 100 3.10 9.01 7.09
C ILE A 100 2.10 9.48 8.14
N ASP A 101 0.81 9.45 7.83
CA ASP A 101 -0.23 10.04 8.67
C ASP A 101 -0.56 9.21 9.91
N ASN A 102 -0.65 7.89 9.75
CA ASN A 102 -1.12 6.97 10.80
C ASN A 102 0.00 6.34 11.63
N ASP A 103 1.21 6.25 11.10
CA ASP A 103 2.31 5.53 11.76
C ASP A 103 3.49 6.45 12.09
N LEU A 104 4.01 7.20 11.11
CA LEU A 104 5.18 8.06 11.34
C LEU A 104 4.86 9.31 12.17
N ASN A 105 3.79 10.04 11.84
CA ASN A 105 3.43 11.26 12.57
C ASN A 105 3.20 11.00 14.06
N PRO A 106 2.45 9.95 14.47
CA PRO A 106 2.27 9.64 15.89
C PRO A 106 3.57 9.31 16.62
N VAL A 107 4.50 8.58 15.99
CA VAL A 107 5.81 8.29 16.60
C VAL A 107 6.63 9.56 16.77
N ILE A 108 6.68 10.42 15.75
CA ILE A 108 7.38 11.71 15.81
C ILE A 108 6.80 12.59 16.92
N GLU A 109 5.47 12.68 17.02
CA GLU A 109 4.79 13.45 18.05
C GLU A 109 5.06 12.92 19.46
N LEU A 110 5.02 11.60 19.62
CA LEU A 110 5.34 10.93 20.88
C LEU A 110 6.77 11.25 21.32
N LEU A 111 7.76 11.10 20.43
CA LEU A 111 9.15 11.39 20.75
C LEU A 111 9.36 12.87 21.06
N SER A 112 8.85 13.76 20.21
CA SER A 112 9.02 15.22 20.34
C SER A 112 8.43 15.75 21.65
N SER A 113 7.22 15.28 22.02
CA SER A 113 6.51 15.79 23.21
C SER A 113 7.05 15.26 24.54
N ASN A 114 7.96 14.28 24.50
CA ASN A 114 8.49 13.63 25.72
C ASN A 114 10.01 13.75 25.85
N ILE A 115 10.71 14.30 24.87
CA ILE A 115 12.18 14.32 24.84
C ILE A 115 12.80 15.09 26.00
N ASP A 116 12.19 16.21 26.39
CA ASP A 116 12.68 17.05 27.48
C ASP A 116 12.48 16.41 28.87
N LYS A 117 11.57 15.43 28.96
CA LYS A 117 11.32 14.67 30.19
C LYS A 117 12.42 13.63 30.48
N ILE A 118 13.30 13.35 29.52
CA ILE A 118 14.41 12.42 29.70
C ILE A 118 15.52 13.12 30.47
N GLN A 119 15.83 12.65 31.69
CA GLN A 119 16.88 13.26 32.54
C GLN A 119 18.30 12.82 32.16
N ASP A 120 18.46 11.59 31.68
CA ASP A 120 19.75 11.08 31.21
C ASP A 120 20.11 11.75 29.87
N GLU A 121 21.17 12.56 29.86
CA GLU A 121 21.58 13.33 28.69
C GLU A 121 22.05 12.44 27.53
N ASN A 122 22.71 11.30 27.81
CA ASN A 122 23.12 10.35 26.77
C ASN A 122 21.89 9.72 26.11
N LYS A 123 20.91 9.33 26.92
CA LYS A 123 19.65 8.77 26.41
C LYS A 123 18.86 9.83 25.63
N ARG A 124 18.81 11.08 26.12
CA ARG A 124 18.16 12.20 25.45
C ARG A 124 18.81 12.47 24.09
N ALA A 125 20.14 12.52 24.02
CA ALA A 125 20.88 12.70 22.77
C ALA A 125 20.60 11.56 21.78
N HIS A 126 20.58 10.31 22.25
CA HIS A 126 20.24 9.17 21.40
C HIS A 126 18.81 9.25 20.85
N VAL A 127 17.83 9.62 21.68
CA VAL A 127 16.44 9.81 21.25
C VAL A 127 16.30 10.97 20.27
N LYS A 128 17.07 12.06 20.42
CA LYS A 128 17.13 13.16 19.44
C LYS A 128 17.59 12.65 18.07
N ASN A 129 18.62 11.81 18.03
CA ASN A 129 19.09 11.23 16.77
C ASN A 129 18.03 10.33 16.12
N ILE A 130 17.33 9.50 16.90
CA ILE A 130 16.22 8.68 16.38
C ILE A 130 15.11 9.58 15.82
N LEU A 131 14.70 10.62 16.56
CA LEU A 131 13.68 11.56 16.09
C LEU A 131 14.09 12.21 14.76
N ASP A 132 15.33 12.64 14.64
CA ASP A 132 15.89 13.20 13.39
C ASP A 132 15.80 12.20 12.22
N GLU A 133 16.17 10.93 12.43
CA GLU A 133 16.03 9.88 11.41
C GLU A 133 14.56 9.67 10.98
N TYR A 134 13.60 9.66 11.91
CA TYR A 134 12.18 9.55 11.58
C TYR A 134 11.68 10.78 10.79
N MET A 135 12.16 11.98 11.14
CA MET A 135 11.83 13.20 10.41
C MET A 135 12.41 13.20 8.99
N LYS A 136 13.65 12.72 8.80
CA LYS A 136 14.26 12.51 7.47
C LYS A 136 13.47 11.53 6.64
N LEU A 137 13.10 10.37 7.21
CA LEU A 137 12.27 9.37 6.53
C LEU A 137 10.95 9.98 6.06
N LYS A 138 10.23 10.68 6.94
CA LYS A 138 9.00 11.39 6.59
C LYS A 138 9.21 12.38 5.44
N ALA A 139 10.28 13.16 5.47
CA ALA A 139 10.59 14.12 4.41
C ALA A 139 10.85 13.43 3.05
N LEU A 140 11.67 12.37 3.04
CA LEU A 140 11.95 11.58 1.85
C LEU A 140 10.69 10.93 1.27
N MET A 141 9.84 10.35 2.13
CA MET A 141 8.58 9.75 1.71
C MET A 141 7.60 10.79 1.13
N LYS A 142 7.57 12.02 1.69
CA LYS A 142 6.79 13.12 1.10
C LYS A 142 7.31 13.55 -0.27
N ILE A 143 8.63 13.67 -0.43
CA ILE A 143 9.24 13.99 -1.72
C ILE A 143 8.85 12.94 -2.76
N PHE A 144 9.01 11.67 -2.42
CA PHE A 144 8.65 10.56 -3.30
C PHE A 144 7.15 10.56 -3.65
N SER A 145 6.27 10.75 -2.67
CA SER A 145 4.82 10.85 -2.90
C SER A 145 4.47 12.03 -3.83
N GLY A 146 5.14 13.17 -3.68
CA GLY A 146 4.97 14.34 -4.53
C GLY A 146 5.50 14.15 -5.96
N MET A 147 6.57 13.39 -6.15
CA MET A 147 7.03 12.99 -7.49
C MET A 147 5.95 12.17 -8.24
N ILE A 148 5.18 11.36 -7.50
CA ILE A 148 4.05 10.60 -8.03
C ILE A 148 2.85 11.51 -8.38
N ASP A 149 2.76 12.78 -7.95
CA ASP A 149 1.66 13.63 -8.42
C ASP A 149 1.69 13.90 -9.94
N ASN A 150 2.88 13.83 -10.55
CA ASN A 150 3.07 14.16 -11.96
C ASN A 150 3.52 12.97 -12.84
N TYR A 151 3.66 11.74 -12.30
CA TYR A 151 4.19 10.61 -13.08
C TYR A 151 3.35 10.28 -14.31
N ARG A 152 2.03 10.48 -14.26
CA ARG A 152 1.14 10.19 -15.40
C ARG A 152 1.42 11.06 -16.63
N LYS A 153 2.04 12.22 -16.44
CA LYS A 153 2.47 13.12 -17.53
C LYS A 153 3.85 12.75 -18.08
N LEU A 154 4.59 11.91 -17.37
CA LEU A 154 5.95 11.51 -17.73
C LEU A 154 5.90 10.15 -18.43
N SER A 155 6.47 10.07 -19.63
CA SER A 155 6.71 8.77 -20.25
C SER A 155 7.84 8.05 -19.52
N TYR A 156 7.89 6.71 -19.62
CA TYR A 156 9.02 5.92 -19.10
C TYR A 156 10.38 6.51 -19.49
N LYS A 157 10.55 6.89 -20.78
CA LYS A 157 11.77 7.51 -21.30
C LYS A 157 12.12 8.85 -20.63
N SER A 158 11.10 9.62 -20.25
CA SER A 158 11.29 10.91 -19.56
C SER A 158 11.75 10.72 -18.11
N ILE A 159 11.34 9.62 -17.48
CA ILE A 159 11.79 9.25 -16.13
C ILE A 159 13.20 8.69 -16.20
N GLU A 160 13.49 7.81 -17.17
CA GLU A 160 14.80 7.19 -17.37
C GLU A 160 15.92 8.23 -17.55
N SER A 161 15.65 9.32 -18.29
CA SER A 161 16.60 10.43 -18.48
C SER A 161 16.89 11.26 -17.22
N LEU A 162 16.11 11.10 -16.14
CA LEU A 162 16.38 11.78 -14.86
C LEU A 162 17.33 11.00 -13.95
N ILE A 163 17.63 9.74 -14.32
CA ILE A 163 18.41 8.79 -13.51
C ILE A 163 19.73 8.43 -14.21
N THR A 164 19.96 8.97 -15.42
CA THR A 164 21.17 8.78 -16.24
C THR A 164 21.86 10.13 -16.43
#